data_AF-A0A965Y9C4-F1
#
_entry.id   AF-A0A965Y9C4-F1
#
_cell.length_a   1.000
_cell.length_b   1.000
_cell.length_c   1.000
_cell.angle_alpha   90.00
_cell.angle_beta   90.00
_cell.angle_gamma   90.00
#
_symmetry.space_group_name_H-M   'P 1'
#
loop_
_entity.id
_entity.type
_entity.pdbx_description
1 polymer ?
#
loop_
_entity_poly.entity_id
_entity_poly.type
_entity_poly.pdbx_seq_one_letter_code
_entity_poly.pdbx_strand_id
1 'polypeptide(L)'
;ITGSGLLKLHRISGFGFEIDDPIEPQPIFRFLQEEGGVAEDEMYRTFNMGMGYAFIVPPGEEEKIISRLPGSKVVGEITENPGIRLKGVEIS
;
A
#
# COMPACT_ATOMS: atom_id res chain seq x y z
N ILE A 1 -7.82 2.75 -3.22
CA ILE A 1 -6.67 3.66 -3.24
C ILE A 1 -6.67 4.43 -4.55
N THR A 2 -6.81 5.75 -4.49
CA THR A 2 -6.94 6.63 -5.67
C THR A 2 -5.87 7.73 -5.60
N GLY A 3 -6.20 9.00 -5.87
CA GLY A 3 -5.24 10.10 -5.66
C GLY A 3 -4.80 10.19 -4.20
N SER A 4 -3.56 10.63 -3.95
CA SER A 4 -2.87 10.59 -2.65
C SER A 4 -2.48 9.18 -2.17
N GLY A 5 -2.43 8.19 -3.09
CA GLY A 5 -1.88 6.86 -2.84
C GLY A 5 -2.26 6.25 -1.48
N LEU A 6 -1.25 5.73 -0.78
CA LEU A 6 -1.42 5.04 0.51
C LEU A 6 -1.97 5.96 1.61
N LEU A 7 -1.80 7.29 1.52
CA LEU A 7 -2.35 8.23 2.52
C LEU A 7 -3.87 8.18 2.63
N LYS A 8 -4.57 7.54 1.69
CA LYS A 8 -6.00 7.23 1.81
C LYS A 8 -6.32 6.36 3.04
N LEU A 9 -5.37 5.56 3.54
CA LEU A 9 -5.58 4.67 4.69
C LEU A 9 -5.86 5.43 6.00
N HIS A 10 -5.41 6.69 6.13
CA HIS A 10 -5.75 7.56 7.27
C HIS A 10 -7.24 7.74 7.51
N ARG A 11 -8.06 7.55 6.47
CA ARG A 11 -9.50 7.75 6.55
C ARG A 11 -10.25 6.55 7.13
N ILE A 12 -9.56 5.43 7.35
CA ILE A 12 -10.19 4.15 7.69
C ILE A 12 -10.25 3.95 9.20
N SER A 13 -9.19 4.28 9.94
CA SER A 13 -9.13 4.06 11.39
C SER A 13 -8.05 4.93 12.05
N GLY A 14 -7.98 4.90 13.39
CA GLY A 14 -6.88 5.50 14.16
C GLY A 14 -5.67 4.57 14.38
N PHE A 15 -5.71 3.35 13.84
CA PHE A 15 -4.60 2.39 13.91
C PHE A 15 -3.53 2.71 12.86
N GLY A 16 -2.37 2.07 13.02
CA GLY A 16 -1.28 2.11 12.04
C GLY A 16 -1.43 1.07 10.93
N PHE A 17 -0.70 1.29 9.84
CA PHE A 17 -0.57 0.36 8.73
C PHE A 17 0.91 0.18 8.41
N GLU A 18 1.42 -1.04 8.55
CA GLU A 18 2.78 -1.41 8.13
C GLU A 18 2.68 -2.15 6.78
N ILE A 19 3.27 -1.59 5.73
CA ILE A 19 3.28 -2.14 4.38
C ILE A 19 4.71 -2.60 4.07
N ASP A 20 5.00 -3.86 4.35
CA ASP A 20 6.34 -4.45 4.26
C ASP A 20 6.61 -5.10 2.89
N ASP A 21 5.59 -5.67 2.27
CA ASP A 21 5.72 -6.44 1.02
C ASP A 21 4.72 -5.99 -0.06
N PRO A 22 4.81 -4.72 -0.53
CA PRO A 22 3.88 -4.16 -1.50
C PRO A 22 3.89 -4.94 -2.83
N ILE A 23 2.77 -4.89 -3.55
CA ILE A 23 2.70 -5.43 -4.90
C ILE A 23 3.67 -4.65 -5.81
N GLU A 24 4.40 -5.36 -6.67
CA GLU A 24 5.31 -4.77 -7.66
C GLU A 24 4.54 -3.80 -8.57
N PRO A 25 4.94 -2.52 -8.63
CA PRO A 25 4.28 -1.52 -9.47
C PRO A 25 4.41 -1.84 -10.96
N GLN A 26 3.37 -1.51 -11.74
CA GLN A 26 3.43 -1.62 -13.19
C GLN A 26 4.55 -0.72 -13.78
N PRO A 27 5.16 -1.07 -14.92
CA PRO A 27 6.31 -0.35 -15.48
C PRO A 27 6.14 1.15 -15.66
N ILE A 28 4.90 1.63 -15.87
CA ILE A 28 4.61 3.06 -15.99
C ILE A 28 5.00 3.85 -14.73
N PHE A 29 4.90 3.25 -13.54
CA PHE A 29 5.28 3.93 -12.30
C PHE A 29 6.80 4.10 -12.19
N ARG A 30 7.57 3.10 -12.63
CA ARG A 30 9.03 3.22 -12.73
C ARG A 30 9.45 4.31 -13.70
N PHE A 31 8.82 4.35 -14.87
CA PHE A 31 9.05 5.43 -15.84
C PHE A 31 8.78 6.81 -15.23
N LEU A 32 7.63 7.00 -14.56
CA LEU A 32 7.30 8.27 -13.90
C LEU A 32 8.29 8.64 -12.79
N GLN A 33 8.74 7.65 -12.03
CA GLN A 33 9.71 7.84 -10.96
C GLN A 33 11.06 8.32 -11.50
N GLU A 34 11.57 7.64 -12.54
CA GLU A 34 12.86 7.92 -13.17
C GLU A 34 12.85 9.29 -13.87
N GLU A 35 11.84 9.56 -14.71
CA GLU A 35 11.73 10.82 -15.44
C GLU A 35 11.47 12.02 -14.52
N GLY A 36 10.72 11.80 -13.43
CA GLY A 36 10.41 12.84 -12.45
C GLY A 36 11.48 13.02 -11.36
N GLY A 37 12.43 12.10 -11.23
CA GLY A 37 13.40 12.08 -10.13
C GLY A 37 12.73 11.98 -8.75
N VAL A 38 11.63 11.22 -8.65
CA VAL A 38 10.79 11.15 -7.45
C VAL A 38 11.26 10.04 -6.51
N ALA A 39 11.33 10.31 -5.21
CA ALA A 39 11.66 9.30 -4.21
C ALA A 39 10.55 8.22 -4.10
N GLU A 40 10.91 7.00 -3.70
CA GLU A 40 9.95 5.87 -3.64
C GLU A 40 8.77 6.17 -2.70
N ASP A 41 9.03 6.73 -1.52
CA ASP A 41 7.99 7.12 -0.55
C ASP A 41 7.03 8.17 -1.13
N GLU A 42 7.55 9.18 -1.83
CA GLU A 42 6.75 10.19 -2.53
C GLU A 42 5.87 9.59 -3.64
N MET A 43 6.37 8.56 -4.33
CA MET A 43 5.58 7.82 -5.31
C MET A 43 4.36 7.16 -4.66
N TYR A 44 4.51 6.53 -3.48
CA TYR A 44 3.40 5.92 -2.73
C TYR A 44 2.49 6.93 -2.01
N ARG A 45 2.97 8.16 -1.75
CA ARG A 45 2.13 9.28 -1.26
C ARG A 45 1.25 9.87 -2.36
N THR A 46 1.63 9.70 -3.62
CA THR A 46 0.95 10.34 -4.77
C THR A 46 0.11 9.34 -5.56
N PHE A 47 0.69 8.21 -5.92
CA PHE A 47 0.13 7.19 -6.80
C PHE A 47 -0.29 5.95 -6.02
N ASN A 48 -1.17 5.13 -6.60
CA ASN A 48 -1.55 3.85 -6.02
C ASN A 48 -0.45 2.78 -6.15
N MET A 49 0.54 2.99 -7.01
CA MET A 49 1.67 2.08 -7.23
C MET A 49 1.24 0.63 -7.51
N GLY A 50 0.14 0.46 -8.24
CA GLY A 50 -0.43 -0.85 -8.57
C GLY A 50 -1.42 -1.41 -7.55
N MET A 51 -1.50 -0.84 -6.35
CA MET A 51 -2.45 -1.24 -5.31
C MET A 51 -3.70 -0.36 -5.34
N GLY A 52 -4.59 -0.57 -6.32
CA GLY A 52 -5.81 0.24 -6.50
C GLY A 52 -6.91 -0.01 -5.46
N TYR A 53 -6.92 -1.17 -4.81
CA TYR A 53 -7.87 -1.58 -3.78
C TYR A 53 -7.14 -2.24 -2.61
N ALA A 54 -7.70 -2.12 -1.41
CA ALA A 54 -7.18 -2.74 -0.20
C ALA A 54 -8.34 -3.43 0.53
N PHE A 55 -8.05 -4.60 1.10
CA PHE A 55 -8.96 -5.34 1.96
C PHE A 55 -8.29 -5.49 3.32
N ILE A 56 -9.04 -5.22 4.39
CA ILE A 56 -8.63 -5.48 5.76
C ILE A 56 -9.43 -6.69 6.21
N VAL A 57 -8.73 -7.75 6.62
CA VAL A 57 -9.34 -9.02 7.00
C VAL A 57 -8.77 -9.53 8.31
N PRO A 58 -9.52 -10.34 9.07
CA PRO A 58 -8.97 -11.05 10.21
C PRO A 58 -7.83 -11.99 9.81
N PRO A 59 -6.85 -12.22 10.70
CA PRO A 59 -5.84 -13.27 10.49
C PRO A 59 -6.49 -14.63 10.22
N GLY A 60 -5.97 -15.34 9.24
CA GLY A 60 -6.46 -16.64 8.76
C GLY A 60 -7.57 -16.57 7.70
N GLU A 61 -8.08 -15.38 7.34
CA GLU A 61 -9.04 -15.23 6.23
C GLU A 61 -8.36 -14.82 4.91
N GLU A 62 -7.06 -14.59 4.88
CA GLU A 62 -6.35 -14.01 3.73
C GLU A 62 -6.40 -14.94 2.51
N GLU A 63 -6.10 -16.23 2.72
CA GLU A 63 -6.09 -17.24 1.63
C GLU A 63 -7.45 -17.36 0.92
N LYS A 64 -8.54 -17.21 1.67
CA LYS A 64 -9.91 -17.26 1.13
C LYS A 64 -10.19 -16.06 0.22
N ILE A 65 -9.62 -14.90 0.50
CA ILE A 65 -9.73 -13.72 -0.36
C ILE A 65 -8.82 -13.85 -1.58
N ILE A 66 -7.55 -14.22 -1.36
CA ILE A 66 -6.54 -14.34 -2.42
C ILE A 66 -6.96 -15.35 -3.49
N SER A 67 -7.50 -16.50 -3.07
CA SER A 67 -8.00 -17.53 -4.00
C SER A 67 -9.16 -17.06 -4.90
N ARG A 68 -9.89 -16.03 -4.50
CA ARG A 68 -11.03 -15.47 -5.26
C ARG A 68 -10.66 -14.24 -6.09
N LEU A 69 -9.55 -13.59 -5.76
CA LEU A 69 -9.10 -12.35 -6.38
C LEU A 69 -7.68 -12.53 -6.92
N PRO A 70 -7.51 -13.11 -8.13
CA PRO A 70 -6.20 -13.24 -8.76
C PRO A 70 -5.49 -11.89 -8.86
N GLY A 71 -4.19 -11.88 -8.56
CA GLY A 71 -3.38 -10.65 -8.53
C GLY A 71 -3.48 -9.86 -7.22
N SER A 72 -4.20 -10.37 -6.21
CA SER A 72 -4.12 -9.87 -4.84
C SER A 72 -3.05 -10.61 -4.03
N LYS A 73 -2.59 -9.97 -2.95
CA LYS A 73 -1.52 -10.45 -2.07
C LYS A 73 -1.70 -9.82 -0.69
N VAL A 74 -1.26 -10.49 0.37
CA VAL A 74 -1.00 -9.82 1.66
C VAL A 74 0.20 -8.90 1.48
N VAL A 75 0.06 -7.63 1.84
CA VAL A 75 1.10 -6.59 1.64
C VAL A 75 1.58 -5.96 2.94
N GLY A 76 1.01 -6.39 4.07
CA GLY A 76 1.21 -5.73 5.34
C GLY A 76 0.16 -6.08 6.39
N GLU A 77 0.21 -5.35 7.49
CA GLU A 77 -0.64 -5.56 8.67
C GLU A 77 -1.09 -4.25 9.33
N ILE A 78 -2.08 -4.35 10.22
CA ILE A 78 -2.55 -3.24 11.05
C ILE A 78 -1.80 -3.28 12.38
N THR A 79 -1.36 -2.12 12.85
CA THR A 79 -0.61 -2.00 14.11
C THR A 79 -1.28 -1.02 15.07
N GLU A 80 -0.96 -1.11 16.36
CA GLU A 80 -1.46 -0.15 17.36
C GLU A 80 -0.81 1.24 17.24
N ASN A 81 0.37 1.33 16.62
CA ASN A 81 1.11 2.57 16.48
C ASN A 81 0.62 3.37 15.26
N PRO A 82 -0.08 4.51 15.44
CA PRO A 82 -0.65 5.27 14.33
C PRO A 82 0.40 5.66 13.27
N GLY A 83 -0.10 5.89 12.05
CA GLY A 83 0.73 6.25 10.89
C GLY A 83 0.77 5.14 9.84
N ILE A 84 1.35 5.47 8.69
CA ILE A 84 1.50 4.55 7.56
C ILE A 84 2.99 4.40 7.31
N ARG A 85 3.47 3.17 7.34
CA ARG A 85 4.88 2.84 7.12
C ARG A 85 5.02 1.96 5.89
N LEU A 86 5.95 2.33 5.03
CA LEU A 86 6.34 1.55 3.86
C LEU A 86 7.74 1.02 4.10
N LYS A 87 7.88 -0.30 4.22
CA LYS A 87 9.16 -0.97 4.51
C LYS A 87 9.89 -0.33 5.71
N GLY A 88 9.15 -0.02 6.79
CA GLY A 88 9.68 0.63 7.99
C GLY A 88 9.87 2.15 7.93
N VAL A 89 9.66 2.81 6.77
CA VAL A 89 9.74 4.27 6.63
C VAL A 89 8.35 4.88 6.81
N GLU A 90 8.19 5.82 7.74
CA GLU A 90 6.91 6.52 7.93
C GLU A 90 6.65 7.48 6.77
N ILE A 91 5.57 7.23 6.04
CA ILE A 91 5.18 7.99 4.85
C ILE A 91 4.00 8.93 5.10
N SER A 92 3.39 8.89 6.29
CA SER A 92 2.29 9.78 6.67
C SER A 92 2.72 10.99 7.46
#